data_AF-A0A842N0F2-F1
#
_entry.id   AF-A0A842N0F2-F1
#
_cell.length_a   1.000
_cell.length_b   1.000
_cell.length_c   1.000
_cell.angle_alpha   90.00
_cell.angle_beta   90.00
_cell.angle_gamma   90.00
#
_symmetry.space_group_name_H-M   'P 1'
#
loop_
_entity.id
_entity.type
_entity.pdbx_description
1 polymer ?
#
loop_
_entity_poly.entity_id
_entity_poly.type
_entity_poly.pdbx_seq_one_letter_code
_entity_poly.pdbx_strand_id
1 'polypeptide(L)'
;QVIQTIIGVNQIDEDTIEVYVDYWHFDDGEIADWAALWSSMPWEISAAMEKAVMDGKVSFSRSGATSKNVSWLSLIIPKDASLIKNYLQEFKDSSYIPTSLKENNQSLEYFQNRYNSSIKWIEENNHAVISNGPFYLKSYAPESRTITVSAFNDDSYPFKIGEWEEFEKVKLPIIKNIEMKKIIQKGEELEIKIDTDNSDSILYFLINSEGKIIVSETLGIDKDNIIIKIPSENTENLGIGANNIKIFAISNSVLKPDFYESSFIVTNDKTELPTSLYDDIEFTENKTEYEFWIIPILAIIGIVIYLKKRYL
;
A
#
# COMPACT_ATOMS: atom_id res chain seq x y z
N GLN A 1 0.09 -22.91 3.03
CA GLN A 1 1.31 -22.46 2.33
C GLN A 1 2.36 -22.02 3.35
N VAL A 2 2.03 -21.08 4.25
CA VAL A 2 2.90 -20.64 5.37
C VAL A 2 3.48 -21.79 6.21
N ILE A 3 2.71 -22.82 6.56
CA ILE A 3 3.22 -23.95 7.38
C ILE A 3 4.43 -24.65 6.74
N GLN A 4 4.55 -24.66 5.41
CA GLN A 4 5.67 -25.32 4.72
C GLN A 4 6.98 -24.52 4.80
N THR A 5 6.91 -23.23 5.08
CA THR A 5 8.10 -22.36 5.22
C THR A 5 8.53 -22.23 6.67
N ILE A 6 7.77 -22.72 7.65
CA ILE A 6 8.17 -22.65 9.07
C ILE A 6 9.26 -23.68 9.33
N ILE A 7 10.41 -23.20 9.80
CA ILE A 7 11.55 -24.02 10.22
C ILE A 7 11.42 -24.40 11.70
N GLY A 8 10.92 -23.46 12.53
CA GLY A 8 10.77 -23.69 13.96
C GLY A 8 10.03 -22.56 14.66
N VAL A 9 9.56 -22.85 15.87
CA VAL A 9 8.93 -21.90 16.79
C VAL A 9 9.57 -22.12 18.16
N ASN A 10 10.01 -21.04 18.80
CA ASN A 10 10.59 -21.03 20.13
C ASN A 10 9.80 -20.08 21.02
N GLN A 11 9.25 -20.57 22.12
CA GLN A 11 8.60 -19.71 23.10
C GLN A 11 9.67 -19.09 24.00
N ILE A 12 9.73 -17.76 24.01
CA ILE A 12 10.73 -17.03 24.79
C ILE A 12 10.22 -16.83 26.23
N ASP A 13 8.96 -16.43 26.37
CA ASP A 13 8.30 -16.20 27.66
C ASP A 13 6.75 -16.32 27.54
N GLU A 14 6.00 -15.69 28.44
CA GLU A 14 4.54 -15.82 28.53
C GLU A 14 3.80 -15.24 27.32
N ASP A 15 4.33 -14.19 26.68
CA ASP A 15 3.67 -13.48 25.58
C ASP A 15 4.56 -13.28 24.34
N THR A 16 5.82 -13.76 24.38
CA THR A 16 6.76 -13.63 23.28
C THR A 16 7.13 -14.99 22.68
N ILE A 17 7.01 -15.09 21.36
CA ILE A 17 7.52 -16.22 20.56
C ILE A 17 8.48 -15.73 19.48
N GLU A 18 9.43 -16.58 19.15
CA GLU A 18 10.33 -16.42 18.02
C GLU A 18 9.97 -17.46 16.96
N VAL A 19 9.74 -17.01 15.73
CA VAL A 19 9.34 -17.86 14.61
C VAL A 19 10.40 -17.80 13.52
N TYR A 20 10.94 -18.97 13.16
CA TYR A 20 11.93 -19.10 12.11
C TYR A 20 11.24 -19.53 10.82
N VAL A 21 11.35 -18.72 9.77
CA VAL A 21 10.76 -18.97 8.46
C VAL A 21 11.82 -19.01 7.35
N ASP A 22 11.67 -19.95 6.41
CA ASP A 22 12.35 -19.96 5.12
C ASP A 22 11.53 -19.13 4.12
N TYR A 23 11.48 -17.82 4.39
CA TYR A 23 10.78 -16.83 3.58
C TYR A 23 11.57 -15.53 3.57
N TRP A 24 11.68 -14.91 2.39
CA TRP A 24 12.37 -13.64 2.21
C TRP A 24 11.49 -12.67 1.43
N HIS A 25 11.48 -11.42 1.89
CA HIS A 25 10.88 -10.29 1.23
C HIS A 25 11.81 -9.07 1.38
N PHE A 26 11.73 -8.09 0.49
CA PHE A 26 12.55 -6.87 0.59
C PHE A 26 12.07 -5.92 1.70
N ASP A 27 10.85 -6.13 2.19
CA ASP A 27 10.22 -5.44 3.31
C ASP A 27 10.18 -6.39 4.50
N ASP A 28 10.88 -6.04 5.57
CA ASP A 28 10.95 -6.83 6.80
C ASP A 28 9.57 -7.00 7.46
N GLY A 29 8.64 -6.06 7.24
CA GLY A 29 7.27 -6.14 7.72
C GLY A 29 6.48 -7.29 7.08
N GLU A 30 6.73 -7.56 5.81
CA GLU A 30 6.12 -8.70 5.10
C GLU A 30 6.71 -10.04 5.58
N ILE A 31 8.00 -10.07 5.94
CA ILE A 31 8.60 -11.25 6.59
C ILE A 31 7.94 -11.48 7.95
N ALA A 32 7.72 -10.42 8.72
CA ALA A 32 7.06 -10.49 10.03
C ALA A 32 5.60 -10.95 9.93
N ASP A 33 4.81 -10.42 8.98
CA ASP A 33 3.43 -10.87 8.75
C ASP A 33 3.39 -12.33 8.29
N TRP A 34 4.31 -12.75 7.42
CA TRP A 34 4.43 -14.14 7.01
C TRP A 34 4.70 -15.10 8.17
N ALA A 35 5.43 -14.62 9.18
CA ALA A 35 5.74 -15.35 10.41
C ALA A 35 4.60 -15.30 11.46
N ALA A 36 3.52 -14.55 11.23
CA ALA A 36 2.38 -14.46 12.15
C ALA A 36 1.51 -15.73 12.09
N LEU A 37 1.78 -16.70 12.98
CA LEU A 37 1.13 -18.02 12.98
C LEU A 37 -0.24 -18.07 13.67
N TRP A 38 -0.86 -16.92 13.89
CA TRP A 38 -2.04 -16.82 14.75
C TRP A 38 -3.33 -17.08 13.99
N SER A 39 -4.25 -17.81 14.62
CA SER A 39 -5.57 -18.04 14.03
C SER A 39 -6.38 -16.76 14.06
N SER A 40 -7.02 -16.43 12.94
CA SER A 40 -7.98 -15.32 12.83
C SER A 40 -9.34 -15.63 13.46
N MET A 41 -9.51 -16.81 14.05
CA MET A 41 -10.76 -17.30 14.63
C MET A 41 -10.47 -18.12 15.89
N PRO A 42 -11.38 -18.14 16.89
CA PRO A 42 -11.21 -18.98 18.06
C PRO A 42 -11.09 -20.47 17.69
N TRP A 43 -10.14 -21.17 18.30
CA TRP A 43 -9.83 -22.58 17.98
C TRP A 43 -11.03 -23.51 18.20
N GLU A 44 -11.93 -23.19 19.13
CA GLU A 44 -13.12 -23.97 19.43
C GLU A 44 -14.11 -23.97 18.27
N ILE A 45 -14.19 -22.87 17.52
CA ILE A 45 -14.98 -22.80 16.28
C ILE A 45 -14.32 -23.71 15.24
N SER A 46 -13.01 -23.61 15.03
CA SER A 46 -12.27 -24.47 14.10
C SER A 46 -12.45 -25.96 14.42
N ALA A 47 -12.31 -26.35 15.68
CA ALA A 47 -12.50 -27.73 16.14
C ALA A 47 -13.93 -28.24 15.89
N ALA A 48 -14.95 -27.40 16.14
CA ALA A 48 -16.34 -27.76 15.87
C ALA A 48 -16.62 -27.90 14.37
N MET A 49 -16.03 -27.04 13.55
CA MET A 49 -16.11 -27.13 12.08
C MET A 49 -15.46 -28.42 11.56
N GLU A 50 -14.26 -28.73 12.03
CA GLU A 50 -13.54 -29.97 11.68
C GLU A 50 -14.36 -31.20 12.05
N LYS A 51 -14.91 -31.23 13.27
CA LYS A 51 -15.76 -32.33 13.72
C LYS A 51 -17.02 -32.47 12.87
N ALA A 52 -17.70 -31.37 12.55
CA ALA A 52 -18.88 -31.38 11.68
C ALA A 52 -18.58 -31.92 10.26
N VAL A 53 -17.39 -31.61 9.73
CA VAL A 53 -16.93 -32.13 8.43
C VAL A 53 -16.54 -33.61 8.51
N MET A 54 -15.86 -34.02 9.58
CA MET A 54 -15.48 -35.42 9.81
C MET A 54 -16.70 -36.33 9.98
N ASP A 55 -17.75 -35.84 10.65
CA ASP A 55 -19.01 -36.54 10.83
C ASP A 55 -19.91 -36.50 9.57
N GLY A 56 -19.43 -35.87 8.48
CA GLY A 56 -20.13 -35.80 7.21
C GLY A 56 -21.42 -34.98 7.25
N LYS A 57 -21.53 -33.99 8.14
CA LYS A 57 -22.70 -33.09 8.22
C LYS A 57 -22.61 -31.92 7.24
N VAL A 58 -21.39 -31.45 6.99
CA VAL A 58 -21.08 -30.31 6.13
C VAL A 58 -19.75 -30.54 5.39
N SER A 59 -19.40 -29.64 4.48
CA SER A 59 -18.09 -29.63 3.81
C SER A 59 -17.47 -28.24 3.83
N PHE A 60 -16.13 -28.18 3.92
CA PHE A 60 -15.38 -26.92 3.79
C PHE A 60 -15.40 -26.34 2.37
N SER A 61 -15.65 -27.16 1.35
CA SER A 61 -15.63 -26.71 -0.04
C SER A 61 -16.96 -26.96 -0.74
N ARG A 62 -17.28 -26.10 -1.70
CA ARG A 62 -18.47 -26.25 -2.54
C ARG A 62 -18.47 -27.58 -3.31
N SER A 63 -17.32 -27.98 -3.87
CA SER A 63 -17.20 -29.25 -4.59
C SER A 63 -17.37 -30.46 -3.68
N GLY A 64 -16.81 -30.39 -2.46
CA GLY A 64 -16.98 -31.43 -1.44
C GLY A 64 -18.43 -31.54 -0.96
N ALA A 65 -19.11 -30.40 -0.78
CA ALA A 65 -20.53 -30.34 -0.44
C ALA A 65 -21.40 -31.03 -1.49
N THR A 66 -21.18 -30.73 -2.78
CA THR A 66 -21.88 -31.39 -3.90
C THR A 66 -21.60 -32.89 -3.94
N SER A 67 -20.33 -33.30 -3.85
CA SER A 67 -19.92 -34.71 -3.94
C SER A 67 -20.50 -35.56 -2.81
N LYS A 68 -20.53 -35.03 -1.58
CA LYS A 68 -21.04 -35.72 -0.40
C LYS A 68 -22.54 -35.51 -0.16
N ASN A 69 -23.21 -34.70 -0.99
CA ASN A 69 -24.61 -34.28 -0.82
C ASN A 69 -24.89 -33.67 0.58
N VAL A 70 -24.00 -32.77 1.02
CA VAL A 70 -24.09 -32.04 2.30
C VAL A 70 -24.05 -30.54 2.04
N SER A 71 -24.32 -29.72 3.07
CA SER A 71 -24.23 -28.27 2.93
C SER A 71 -22.77 -27.79 2.88
N TRP A 72 -22.50 -26.75 2.08
CA TRP A 72 -21.22 -26.03 2.15
C TRP A 72 -21.26 -25.14 3.38
N LEU A 73 -20.36 -25.40 4.32
CA LEU A 73 -20.35 -24.78 5.63
C LEU A 73 -20.18 -23.27 5.54
N SER A 74 -21.07 -22.53 6.18
CA SER A 74 -21.01 -21.08 6.28
C SER A 74 -21.35 -20.59 7.68
N LEU A 75 -20.37 -20.03 8.39
CA LEU A 75 -20.55 -19.57 9.78
C LEU A 75 -21.51 -18.39 9.92
N ILE A 76 -21.78 -17.66 8.84
CA ILE A 76 -22.74 -16.56 8.80
C ILE A 76 -24.20 -17.04 8.67
N ILE A 77 -24.41 -18.28 8.21
CA ILE A 77 -25.76 -18.84 8.04
C ILE A 77 -26.27 -19.39 9.38
N PRO A 78 -27.42 -18.93 9.89
CA PRO A 78 -27.94 -19.33 11.21
C PRO A 78 -28.08 -20.85 11.42
N LYS A 79 -28.48 -21.58 10.38
CA LYS A 79 -28.61 -23.04 10.41
C LYS A 79 -27.26 -23.71 10.66
N ASP A 80 -26.22 -23.28 9.96
CA ASP A 80 -24.88 -23.84 10.08
C ASP A 80 -24.22 -23.39 11.39
N ALA A 81 -24.43 -22.14 11.81
CA ALA A 81 -24.01 -21.65 13.12
C ALA A 81 -24.65 -22.46 14.27
N SER A 82 -25.92 -22.84 14.13
CA SER A 82 -26.60 -23.71 15.10
C SER A 82 -26.00 -25.11 15.14
N LEU A 83 -25.58 -25.66 14.00
CA LEU A 83 -24.85 -26.92 13.95
C LEU A 83 -23.51 -26.83 14.71
N ILE A 84 -22.74 -25.76 14.49
CA ILE A 84 -21.49 -25.50 15.20
C ILE A 84 -21.75 -25.37 16.72
N LYS A 85 -22.81 -24.67 17.11
CA LYS A 85 -23.21 -24.56 18.53
C LYS A 85 -23.46 -25.92 19.17
N ASN A 86 -24.11 -26.85 18.47
CA ASN A 86 -24.36 -28.19 19.00
C ASN A 86 -23.06 -28.96 19.26
N TYR A 87 -22.06 -28.85 18.38
CA TYR A 87 -20.74 -29.45 18.60
C TYR A 87 -19.99 -28.80 19.76
N LEU A 88 -20.07 -27.47 19.91
CA LEU A 88 -19.52 -26.79 21.08
C LEU A 88 -20.17 -27.27 22.39
N GLN A 89 -21.48 -27.51 22.38
CA GLN A 89 -22.20 -28.05 23.53
C GLN A 89 -21.77 -29.50 23.82
N GLU A 90 -21.61 -30.34 22.79
CA GLU A 90 -21.08 -31.70 22.94
C GLU A 90 -19.66 -31.68 23.54
N PHE A 91 -18.78 -30.80 23.06
CA PHE A 91 -17.44 -30.64 23.60
C PHE A 91 -17.45 -30.21 25.06
N LYS A 92 -18.32 -29.27 25.40
CA LYS A 92 -18.52 -28.80 26.77
C LYS A 92 -18.99 -29.94 27.68
N ASP A 93 -20.04 -30.66 27.30
CA ASP A 93 -20.66 -31.72 28.11
C ASP A 93 -19.72 -32.92 28.30
N SER A 94 -18.92 -33.23 27.28
CA SER A 94 -17.92 -34.30 27.32
C SER A 94 -16.58 -33.87 27.90
N SER A 95 -16.39 -32.60 28.27
CA SER A 95 -15.11 -32.04 28.69
C SER A 95 -13.99 -32.31 27.67
N TYR A 96 -14.31 -32.19 26.39
CA TYR A 96 -13.41 -32.44 25.28
C TYR A 96 -12.24 -31.45 25.28
N ILE A 97 -11.03 -31.97 25.16
CA ILE A 97 -9.79 -31.20 24.96
C ILE A 97 -9.15 -31.70 23.65
N PRO A 98 -9.01 -30.84 22.62
CA PRO A 98 -8.32 -31.21 21.39
C PRO A 98 -6.92 -31.75 21.67
N THR A 99 -6.52 -32.80 20.95
CA THR A 99 -5.21 -33.45 21.16
C THR A 99 -4.05 -32.45 21.09
N SER A 100 -4.10 -31.49 20.17
CA SER A 100 -3.11 -30.44 20.00
C SER A 100 -3.00 -29.46 21.17
N LEU A 101 -3.99 -29.42 22.07
CA LEU A 101 -4.03 -28.48 23.21
C LEU A 101 -3.84 -29.18 24.55
N LYS A 102 -3.63 -30.51 24.57
CA LYS A 102 -3.47 -31.27 25.83
C LYS A 102 -2.22 -30.88 26.62
N GLU A 103 -1.18 -30.42 25.93
CA GLU A 103 0.10 -30.06 26.54
C GLU A 103 0.17 -28.59 26.98
N ASN A 104 -0.89 -27.80 26.77
CA ASN A 104 -0.91 -26.36 27.09
C ASN A 104 -1.04 -26.05 28.59
N ASN A 105 -1.05 -27.05 29.48
CA ASN A 105 -1.16 -26.92 30.94
C ASN A 105 -2.35 -26.05 31.43
N GLN A 106 -3.37 -25.83 30.59
CA GLN A 106 -4.57 -25.08 30.93
C GLN A 106 -5.53 -25.92 31.77
N SER A 107 -6.27 -25.26 32.67
CA SER A 107 -7.27 -25.94 33.50
C SER A 107 -8.49 -26.38 32.68
N LEU A 108 -9.24 -27.38 33.16
CA LEU A 108 -10.51 -27.74 32.53
C LEU A 108 -11.48 -26.55 32.47
N GLU A 109 -11.47 -25.70 33.50
CA GLU A 109 -12.28 -24.48 33.57
C GLU A 109 -12.00 -23.53 32.41
N TYR A 110 -10.74 -23.37 31.99
CA TYR A 110 -10.37 -22.59 30.80
C TYR A 110 -11.13 -23.07 29.56
N PHE A 111 -11.09 -24.37 29.26
CA PHE A 111 -11.77 -24.93 28.08
C PHE A 111 -13.29 -24.77 28.17
N GLN A 112 -13.86 -25.00 29.36
CA GLN A 112 -15.29 -24.82 29.61
C GLN A 112 -15.73 -23.36 29.37
N ASN A 113 -14.94 -22.40 29.83
CA ASN A 113 -15.21 -20.98 29.61
C ASN A 113 -15.13 -20.60 28.13
N ARG A 114 -14.16 -21.13 27.39
CA ARG A 114 -14.04 -20.93 25.93
C ARG A 114 -15.28 -21.44 25.18
N TYR A 115 -15.73 -22.66 25.45
CA TYR A 115 -16.95 -23.20 24.84
C TYR A 115 -18.19 -22.38 25.21
N ASN A 116 -18.34 -22.00 26.48
CA ASN A 116 -19.45 -21.15 26.94
C ASN A 116 -19.51 -19.81 26.22
N SER A 117 -18.37 -19.13 26.07
CA SER A 117 -18.29 -17.84 25.38
C SER A 117 -18.67 -17.95 23.91
N SER A 118 -18.17 -18.98 23.22
CA SER A 118 -18.51 -19.22 21.80
C SER A 118 -19.98 -19.61 21.60
N ILE A 119 -20.55 -20.41 22.50
CA ILE A 119 -21.99 -20.73 22.49
C ILE A 119 -22.83 -19.47 22.68
N LYS A 120 -22.50 -18.66 23.70
CA LYS A 120 -23.19 -17.41 24.01
C LYS A 120 -23.14 -16.44 22.82
N TRP A 121 -21.97 -16.31 22.17
CA TRP A 121 -21.83 -15.49 20.97
C TRP A 121 -22.81 -15.89 19.87
N ILE A 122 -22.93 -17.20 19.58
CA ILE A 122 -23.84 -17.71 18.56
C ILE A 122 -25.30 -17.44 18.92
N GLU A 123 -25.66 -17.55 20.20
CA GLU A 123 -27.02 -17.29 20.69
C GLU A 123 -27.40 -15.81 20.60
N GLU A 124 -26.46 -14.91 20.87
CA GLU A 124 -26.68 -13.47 20.83
C GLU A 124 -26.67 -12.90 19.40
N ASN A 125 -25.81 -13.41 18.52
CA ASN A 125 -25.58 -12.84 17.19
C ASN A 125 -26.17 -13.66 16.04
N ASN A 126 -26.68 -14.87 16.32
CA ASN A 126 -27.26 -15.79 15.34
C ASN A 126 -26.29 -16.21 14.20
N HIS A 127 -24.98 -16.14 14.47
CA HIS A 127 -23.91 -16.61 13.59
C HIS A 127 -22.68 -17.04 14.41
N ALA A 128 -21.80 -17.84 13.80
CA ALA A 128 -20.57 -18.34 14.42
C ALA A 128 -19.30 -17.59 13.97
N VAL A 129 -19.45 -16.46 13.26
CA VAL A 129 -18.31 -15.59 12.92
C VAL A 129 -17.87 -14.82 14.16
N ILE A 130 -16.71 -15.14 14.71
CA ILE A 130 -16.04 -14.41 15.80
C ILE A 130 -14.74 -13.85 15.22
N SER A 131 -14.64 -12.53 15.05
CA SER A 131 -13.46 -11.86 14.50
C SER A 131 -12.49 -11.41 15.60
N ASN A 132 -11.23 -11.20 15.21
CA ASN A 132 -10.17 -10.66 16.06
C ASN A 132 -9.65 -9.29 15.56
N GLY A 133 -10.44 -8.58 14.74
CA GLY A 133 -10.11 -7.28 14.16
C GLY A 133 -10.93 -6.13 14.75
N PRO A 134 -10.77 -4.89 14.24
CA PRO A 134 -11.48 -3.70 14.74
C PRO A 134 -13.01 -3.75 14.65
N PHE A 135 -13.53 -4.60 13.77
CA PHE A 135 -14.95 -4.75 13.53
C PHE A 135 -15.38 -6.20 13.68
N TYR A 136 -16.64 -6.38 14.09
CA TYR A 136 -17.33 -7.65 14.08
C TYR A 136 -18.59 -7.60 13.24
N LEU A 137 -18.99 -8.77 12.76
CA LEU A 137 -20.29 -8.96 12.15
C LEU A 137 -21.35 -8.84 13.24
N LYS A 138 -22.25 -7.86 13.14
CA LYS A 138 -23.34 -7.64 14.10
C LYS A 138 -24.61 -8.37 13.70
N SER A 139 -24.92 -8.40 12.40
CA SER A 139 -26.09 -9.12 11.91
C SER A 139 -25.99 -9.42 10.42
N TYR A 140 -26.61 -10.53 10.02
CA TYR A 140 -26.77 -10.94 8.64
C TYR A 140 -28.24 -11.19 8.32
N ALA A 141 -28.76 -10.46 7.32
CA ALA A 141 -30.13 -10.60 6.83
C ALA A 141 -30.09 -10.90 5.32
N PRO A 142 -30.04 -12.19 4.91
CA PRO A 142 -29.96 -12.57 3.50
C PRO A 142 -31.19 -12.14 2.70
N GLU A 143 -32.38 -12.20 3.31
CA GLU A 143 -33.66 -11.82 2.68
C GLU A 143 -33.67 -10.35 2.22
N SER A 144 -33.07 -9.46 3.02
CA SER A 144 -32.91 -8.04 2.67
C SER A 144 -31.55 -7.71 2.04
N ARG A 145 -30.70 -8.72 1.81
CA ARG A 145 -29.32 -8.57 1.32
C ARG A 145 -28.50 -7.57 2.15
N THR A 146 -28.68 -7.60 3.47
CA THR A 146 -28.03 -6.64 4.38
C THR A 146 -27.04 -7.36 5.28
N ILE A 147 -25.83 -6.81 5.38
CA ILE A 147 -24.82 -7.16 6.37
C ILE A 147 -24.58 -5.90 7.20
N THR A 148 -24.63 -6.04 8.53
CA THR A 148 -24.30 -4.95 9.45
C THR A 148 -23.05 -5.33 10.21
N VAL A 149 -22.06 -4.44 10.18
CA VAL A 149 -20.83 -4.54 10.97
C VAL A 149 -20.84 -3.49 12.07
N SER A 150 -20.10 -3.72 13.15
CA SER A 150 -19.92 -2.75 14.23
C SER A 150 -18.50 -2.81 14.75
N ALA A 151 -17.99 -1.68 15.21
CA ALA A 151 -16.67 -1.61 15.81
C ALA A 151 -16.70 -2.22 17.22
N PHE A 152 -15.61 -2.86 17.63
CA PHE A 152 -15.38 -3.13 19.05
C PHE A 152 -15.05 -1.81 19.73
N ASN A 153 -15.95 -1.35 20.59
CA ASN A 153 -15.83 -0.08 21.33
C ASN A 153 -15.69 -0.30 22.83
N ASP A 154 -15.43 -1.54 23.25
CA ASP A 154 -15.21 -1.90 24.65
C ASP A 154 -13.70 -1.91 24.98
N ASP A 155 -13.40 -1.94 26.28
CA ASP A 155 -12.03 -1.84 26.79
C ASP A 155 -11.13 -3.04 26.43
N SER A 156 -11.68 -4.11 25.84
CA SER A 156 -10.88 -5.25 25.38
C SER A 156 -10.20 -5.01 24.04
N TYR A 157 -10.65 -4.04 23.25
CA TYR A 157 -10.01 -3.72 21.98
C TYR A 157 -8.88 -2.70 22.17
N PRO A 158 -7.63 -3.01 21.75
CA PRO A 158 -6.47 -2.22 22.13
C PRO A 158 -6.37 -0.86 21.43
N PHE A 159 -7.00 -0.70 20.26
CA PHE A 159 -6.84 0.49 19.42
C PHE A 159 -8.11 1.34 19.42
N LYS A 160 -7.98 2.63 19.73
CA LYS A 160 -9.14 3.54 19.68
C LYS A 160 -9.38 4.04 18.27
N ILE A 161 -10.57 4.59 18.04
CA ILE A 161 -10.83 5.39 16.83
C ILE A 161 -9.77 6.50 16.77
N GLY A 162 -9.10 6.59 15.63
CA GLY A 162 -8.04 7.57 15.39
C GLY A 162 -6.61 7.05 15.58
N GLU A 163 -6.42 5.81 16.04
CA GLU A 163 -5.08 5.21 16.23
C GLU A 163 -4.18 5.37 15.00
N TRP A 164 -4.76 5.23 13.81
CA TRP A 164 -4.05 5.24 12.53
C TRP A 164 -4.12 6.59 11.80
N GLU A 165 -4.54 7.67 12.47
CA GLU A 165 -4.68 9.01 11.86
C GLU A 165 -3.36 9.55 11.29
N GLU A 166 -2.22 9.15 11.86
CA GLU A 166 -0.90 9.58 11.37
C GLU A 166 -0.64 9.13 9.92
N PHE A 167 -1.25 8.02 9.49
CA PHE A 167 -1.10 7.49 8.13
C PHE A 167 -2.08 8.12 7.13
N GLU A 168 -3.07 8.88 7.58
CA GLU A 168 -4.01 9.58 6.67
C GLU A 168 -3.33 10.70 5.88
N LYS A 169 -2.32 11.34 6.49
CA LYS A 169 -1.60 12.49 5.91
C LYS A 169 -0.20 12.06 5.49
N VAL A 170 -0.14 11.41 4.34
CA VAL A 170 1.12 10.98 3.73
C VAL A 170 1.99 12.19 3.37
N LYS A 171 3.19 12.24 3.92
CA LYS A 171 4.24 13.22 3.57
C LYS A 171 5.13 12.60 2.50
N LEU A 172 4.85 12.92 1.24
CA LEU A 172 5.70 12.46 0.14
C LEU A 172 7.00 13.28 0.10
N PRO A 173 8.16 12.63 -0.21
CA PRO A 173 9.36 13.37 -0.57
C PRO A 173 9.08 14.21 -1.81
N ILE A 174 9.61 15.43 -1.85
CA ILE A 174 9.45 16.35 -2.98
C ILE A 174 10.78 17.01 -3.26
N ILE A 175 11.20 17.03 -4.52
CA ILE A 175 12.30 17.86 -5.00
C ILE A 175 11.73 19.23 -5.40
N LYS A 176 12.04 20.27 -4.63
CA LYS A 176 11.55 21.63 -4.88
C LYS A 176 12.34 22.34 -5.97
N ASN A 177 13.66 22.20 -5.92
CA ASN A 177 14.56 22.96 -6.78
C ASN A 177 15.89 22.21 -6.92
N ILE A 178 16.49 22.33 -8.11
CA ILE A 178 17.82 21.80 -8.40
C ILE A 178 18.62 22.88 -9.13
N GLU A 179 19.74 23.27 -8.54
CA GLU A 179 20.70 24.17 -9.15
C GLU A 179 21.94 23.38 -9.57
N MET A 180 22.17 23.30 -10.88
CA MET A 180 23.36 22.68 -11.45
C MET A 180 23.80 23.40 -12.72
N LYS A 181 25.11 23.37 -13.00
CA LYS A 181 25.64 23.87 -14.28
C LYS A 181 25.22 22.92 -15.41
N LYS A 182 24.69 23.49 -16.51
CA LYS A 182 24.34 22.73 -17.72
C LYS A 182 25.54 22.42 -18.61
N ILE A 183 26.65 23.10 -18.40
CA ILE A 183 27.92 22.89 -19.11
C ILE A 183 29.01 22.80 -18.06
N ILE A 184 29.83 21.76 -18.14
CA ILE A 184 31.01 21.62 -17.29
C ILE A 184 32.23 21.33 -18.14
N GLN A 185 33.39 21.84 -17.71
CA GLN A 185 34.64 21.42 -18.31
C GLN A 185 35.04 20.05 -17.73
N LYS A 186 35.55 19.19 -18.60
CA LYS A 186 36.07 17.88 -18.23
C LYS A 186 37.15 18.02 -17.15
N GLY A 187 37.00 17.28 -16.06
CA GLY A 187 37.93 17.33 -14.92
C GLY A 187 37.69 18.50 -13.94
N GLU A 188 36.65 19.32 -14.12
CA GLU A 188 36.21 20.29 -13.11
C GLU A 188 35.23 19.67 -12.11
N GLU A 189 35.27 20.11 -10.86
CA GLU A 189 34.29 19.72 -9.84
C GLU A 189 32.88 20.20 -10.23
N LEU A 190 31.89 19.31 -10.14
CA LEU A 190 30.49 19.63 -10.35
C LEU A 190 29.77 19.70 -9.00
N GLU A 191 29.23 20.88 -8.71
CA GLU A 191 28.37 21.12 -7.55
C GLU A 191 26.91 21.14 -7.99
N ILE A 192 26.06 20.39 -7.27
CA ILE A 192 24.61 20.35 -7.47
C ILE A 192 23.96 20.65 -6.13
N LYS A 193 23.14 21.70 -6.10
CA LYS A 193 22.35 22.04 -4.91
C LYS A 193 20.92 21.57 -5.12
N ILE A 194 20.36 20.91 -4.11
CA ILE A 194 19.04 20.31 -4.17
C ILE A 194 18.29 20.78 -2.94
N ASP A 195 17.11 21.37 -3.16
CA ASP A 195 16.16 21.67 -2.11
C ASP A 195 15.05 20.60 -2.15
N THR A 196 14.77 19.99 -1.00
CA THR A 196 13.76 18.94 -0.85
C THR A 196 12.80 19.24 0.30
N ASP A 197 11.66 18.57 0.31
CA ASP A 197 10.80 18.43 1.50
C ASP A 197 10.62 16.94 1.80
N ASN A 198 10.44 16.61 3.09
CA ASN A 198 10.06 15.28 3.58
C ASN A 198 10.95 14.15 3.01
N SER A 199 12.25 14.40 2.86
CA SER A 199 13.19 13.46 2.27
C SER A 199 14.28 13.14 3.27
N ASP A 200 14.57 11.86 3.45
CA ASP A 200 15.60 11.35 4.37
C ASP A 200 16.94 11.11 3.66
N SER A 201 16.89 10.86 2.35
CA SER A 201 18.10 10.64 1.53
C SER A 201 17.91 11.04 0.06
N ILE A 202 19.02 11.35 -0.61
CA ILE A 202 19.12 11.45 -2.07
C ILE A 202 19.91 10.26 -2.60
N LEU A 203 19.36 9.55 -3.58
CA LEU A 203 20.09 8.62 -4.44
C LEU A 203 20.27 9.28 -5.81
N TYR A 204 21.51 9.37 -6.31
CA TYR A 204 21.76 9.95 -7.63
C TYR A 204 22.65 9.07 -8.50
N PHE A 205 22.48 9.24 -9.81
CA PHE A 205 23.22 8.57 -10.87
C PHE A 205 23.79 9.60 -11.84
N LEU A 206 25.07 9.49 -12.16
CA LEU A 206 25.66 10.14 -13.33
C LEU A 206 25.84 9.11 -14.44
N ILE A 207 25.28 9.42 -15.61
CA ILE A 207 25.23 8.51 -16.74
C ILE A 207 25.95 9.19 -17.91
N ASN A 208 26.94 8.51 -18.49
CA ASN A 208 27.67 9.08 -19.60
C ASN A 208 26.88 9.02 -20.92
N SER A 209 27.43 9.62 -21.99
CA SER A 209 26.83 9.59 -23.34
C SER A 209 26.58 8.19 -23.92
N GLU A 210 27.26 7.16 -23.42
CA GLU A 210 27.09 5.75 -23.81
C GLU A 210 26.00 5.03 -22.99
N GLY A 211 25.38 5.71 -22.03
CA GLY A 211 24.39 5.12 -21.12
C GLY A 211 25.00 4.37 -19.93
N LYS A 212 26.32 4.47 -19.71
CA LYS A 212 27.00 3.83 -18.58
C LYS A 212 26.92 4.70 -17.32
N ILE A 213 26.56 4.08 -16.20
CA ILE A 213 26.60 4.73 -14.89
C ILE A 213 28.08 4.90 -14.47
N ILE A 214 28.49 6.16 -14.27
CA ILE A 214 29.83 6.55 -13.80
C ILE A 214 29.83 6.71 -12.28
N VAL A 215 28.75 7.23 -11.71
CA VAL A 215 28.59 7.44 -10.26
C VAL A 215 27.20 6.99 -9.84
N SER A 216 27.10 6.31 -8.70
CA SER A 216 25.86 5.93 -8.04
C SER A 216 26.08 6.01 -6.53
N GLU A 217 25.49 7.00 -5.87
CA GLU A 217 25.67 7.22 -4.44
C GLU A 217 24.37 7.60 -3.76
N THR A 218 24.23 7.18 -2.51
CA THR A 218 23.13 7.58 -1.61
C THR A 218 23.70 8.46 -0.51
N LEU A 219 23.11 9.64 -0.33
CA LEU A 219 23.51 10.62 0.68
C LEU A 219 22.33 10.89 1.62
N GLY A 220 22.60 10.86 2.93
CA GLY A 220 21.61 11.26 3.95
C GLY A 220 21.36 12.77 3.91
N ILE A 221 20.13 13.17 4.22
CA ILE A 221 19.70 14.57 4.26
C ILE A 221 19.44 14.97 5.71
N ASP A 222 20.28 15.83 6.29
CA ASP A 222 20.09 16.34 7.65
C ASP A 222 19.18 17.59 7.72
N LYS A 223 18.98 18.26 6.58
CA LYS A 223 18.19 19.49 6.40
C LYS A 223 17.51 19.45 5.04
N ASP A 224 16.42 20.18 4.82
CA ASP A 224 15.69 20.32 3.55
C ASP A 224 16.53 20.82 2.33
N ASN A 225 17.85 20.90 2.45
CA ASN A 225 18.79 21.16 1.37
C ASN A 225 20.02 20.23 1.48
N ILE A 226 20.56 19.85 0.32
CA ILE A 226 21.81 19.11 0.22
C ILE A 226 22.65 19.63 -0.95
N ILE A 227 23.97 19.63 -0.77
CA ILE A 227 24.94 19.97 -1.81
C ILE A 227 25.72 18.71 -2.17
N ILE A 228 25.51 18.21 -3.37
CA ILE A 228 26.27 17.09 -3.93
C ILE A 228 27.52 17.67 -4.61
N LYS A 229 28.69 17.19 -4.19
CA LYS A 229 29.98 17.56 -4.77
C LYS A 229 30.56 16.37 -5.50
N ILE A 230 30.59 16.45 -6.83
CA ILE A 230 31.14 15.41 -7.69
C ILE A 230 32.60 15.77 -7.96
N PRO A 231 33.56 14.95 -7.50
CA PRO A 231 34.97 15.25 -7.66
C PRO A 231 35.41 15.19 -9.12
N SER A 232 36.49 15.92 -9.44
CA SER A 232 37.09 15.98 -10.78
C SER A 232 37.33 14.62 -11.41
N GLU A 233 37.79 13.63 -10.64
CA GLU A 233 38.04 12.25 -11.12
C GLU A 233 36.79 11.61 -11.75
N ASN A 234 35.61 11.86 -11.17
CA ASN A 234 34.35 11.31 -11.68
C ASN A 234 33.92 12.04 -12.95
N THR A 235 34.12 13.36 -13.01
CA THR A 235 33.78 14.15 -14.21
C THR A 235 34.71 13.87 -15.40
N GLU A 236 35.96 13.47 -15.15
CA GLU A 236 36.90 13.04 -16.18
C GLU A 236 36.40 11.80 -16.93
N ASN A 237 35.68 10.93 -16.22
CA ASN A 237 35.16 9.67 -16.74
C ASN A 237 33.81 9.79 -17.47
N LEU A 238 33.18 10.98 -17.49
CA LEU A 238 31.92 11.21 -18.23
C LEU A 238 32.14 11.26 -19.75
N GLY A 239 33.35 11.58 -20.20
CA GLY A 239 33.63 11.83 -21.61
C GLY A 239 32.98 13.14 -22.10
N ILE A 240 33.32 13.52 -23.34
CA ILE A 240 32.85 14.78 -23.95
C ILE A 240 31.47 14.55 -24.56
N GLY A 241 30.57 15.52 -24.42
CA GLY A 241 29.24 15.51 -25.03
C GLY A 241 28.11 15.51 -24.00
N ALA A 242 26.95 15.00 -24.41
CA ALA A 242 25.74 14.98 -23.58
C ALA A 242 25.82 13.83 -22.55
N ASN A 243 25.61 14.19 -21.29
CA ASN A 243 25.59 13.28 -20.16
C ASN A 243 24.30 13.53 -19.36
N ASN A 244 23.86 12.55 -18.59
CA ASN A 244 22.62 12.65 -17.82
C ASN A 244 22.90 12.55 -16.33
N ILE A 245 22.09 13.26 -15.56
CA ILE A 245 21.95 13.06 -14.13
C ILE A 245 20.52 12.62 -13.83
N LYS A 246 20.40 11.63 -12.93
CA LYS A 246 19.14 11.23 -12.34
C LYS A 246 19.24 11.30 -10.83
N ILE A 247 18.25 11.90 -10.19
CA ILE A 247 18.21 12.15 -8.75
C ILE A 247 16.88 11.60 -8.25
N PHE A 248 16.92 10.88 -7.13
CA PHE A 248 15.75 10.39 -6.42
C PHE A 248 15.79 10.95 -5.00
N ALA A 249 14.69 11.59 -4.58
CA ALA A 249 14.45 11.96 -3.20
C ALA A 249 13.64 10.84 -2.53
N ILE A 250 14.20 10.26 -1.47
CA ILE A 250 13.70 9.06 -0.81
C ILE A 250 13.32 9.41 0.62
N SER A 251 12.22 8.84 1.11
CA SER A 251 11.84 8.89 2.51
C SER A 251 11.74 7.48 3.08
N ASN A 252 12.12 7.32 4.35
CA ASN A 252 11.96 6.10 5.12
C ASN A 252 10.50 5.85 5.52
N SER A 253 9.64 6.86 5.46
CA SER A 253 8.22 6.76 5.85
C SER A 253 7.29 6.38 4.69
N VAL A 254 7.74 6.50 3.43
CA VAL A 254 6.90 6.23 2.25
C VAL A 254 7.68 5.54 1.14
N LEU A 255 7.05 4.58 0.47
CA LEU A 255 7.69 3.81 -0.61
C LEU A 255 7.81 4.54 -1.96
N LYS A 256 7.18 5.71 -2.10
CA LYS A 256 7.17 6.46 -3.36
C LYS A 256 8.21 7.59 -3.30
N PRO A 257 9.36 7.46 -4.00
CA PRO A 257 10.29 8.57 -4.14
C PRO A 257 9.76 9.63 -5.12
N ASP A 258 10.29 10.84 -5.01
CA ASP A 258 10.24 11.82 -6.09
C ASP A 258 11.53 11.74 -6.91
N PHE A 259 11.50 12.16 -8.17
CA PHE A 259 12.67 12.07 -9.02
C PHE A 259 12.81 13.24 -9.98
N TYR A 260 14.06 13.54 -10.30
CA TYR A 260 14.45 14.51 -11.30
C TYR A 260 15.46 13.90 -12.27
N GLU A 261 15.33 14.23 -13.54
CA GLU A 261 16.27 13.81 -14.58
C GLU A 261 16.58 14.99 -15.50
N SER A 262 17.86 15.21 -15.78
CA SER A 262 18.31 16.26 -16.69
C SER A 262 19.58 15.85 -17.42
N SER A 263 19.76 16.40 -18.62
CA SER A 263 21.01 16.31 -19.35
C SER A 263 21.89 17.54 -19.13
N PHE A 264 23.20 17.37 -19.23
CA PHE A 264 24.21 18.42 -19.21
C PHE A 264 25.35 18.07 -20.18
N ILE A 265 26.13 19.06 -20.59
CA ILE A 265 27.19 18.91 -21.59
C ILE A 265 28.56 18.98 -20.90
N VAL A 266 29.44 18.06 -21.24
CA VAL A 266 30.86 18.07 -20.84
C VAL A 266 31.71 18.49 -22.03
N THR A 267 32.58 19.48 -21.85
CA THR A 267 33.46 20.04 -22.90
C THR A 267 34.94 19.97 -22.49
N ASN A 268 35.85 20.02 -23.47
CA ASN A 268 37.30 20.13 -23.18
C ASN A 268 37.71 21.54 -22.75
N ASP A 269 37.06 22.56 -23.31
CA ASP A 269 37.37 23.97 -23.08
C ASP A 269 36.20 24.67 -22.37
N LYS A 270 36.50 25.75 -21.63
CA LYS A 270 35.49 26.67 -21.08
C LYS A 270 34.76 27.37 -22.22
N THR A 271 33.70 26.74 -22.71
CA THR A 271 32.87 27.26 -23.79
C THR A 271 31.50 27.54 -23.21
N GLU A 272 31.09 28.81 -23.28
CA GLU A 272 29.68 29.16 -23.13
C GLU A 272 28.94 28.63 -24.37
N LEU A 273 27.70 28.14 -24.19
CA LEU A 273 26.84 27.84 -25.35
C LEU A 273 26.80 29.09 -26.24
N PRO A 274 26.86 28.96 -27.58
CA PRO A 274 26.66 30.10 -28.44
C PRO A 274 25.29 30.70 -28.11
N THR A 275 25.29 31.90 -27.52
CA THR A 275 24.08 32.69 -27.35
C THR A 275 23.63 33.02 -28.77
N SER A 276 22.60 32.35 -29.26
CA SER A 276 21.98 32.78 -30.50
C SER A 276 21.43 34.18 -30.24
N LEU A 277 22.02 35.19 -30.89
CA LEU A 277 21.40 36.51 -31.05
C LEU A 277 20.19 36.32 -31.97
N TYR A 278 19.09 35.77 -31.44
CA TYR A 278 17.78 35.86 -32.05
C TYR A 278 17.05 37.07 -31.46
N ASP A 279 17.63 38.26 -31.60
CA ASP A 279 16.92 39.50 -31.29
C ASP A 279 16.08 40.01 -32.47
N ASP A 280 16.19 39.43 -33.68
CA ASP A 280 15.38 39.84 -34.84
C ASP A 280 14.95 38.65 -35.73
N ILE A 281 14.26 37.67 -35.16
CA ILE A 281 13.30 36.90 -35.99
C ILE A 281 11.93 37.48 -35.71
N GLU A 282 11.51 38.42 -36.56
CA GLU A 282 10.09 38.69 -36.74
C GLU A 282 9.44 37.38 -37.19
N PHE A 283 8.83 36.66 -36.24
CA PHE A 283 7.76 35.76 -36.58
C PHE A 283 6.67 36.62 -37.19
N THR A 284 6.56 36.58 -38.51
CA THR A 284 5.33 36.99 -39.18
C THR A 284 4.26 36.01 -38.70
N GLU A 285 3.58 36.40 -37.61
CA GLU A 285 2.25 35.90 -37.31
C GLU A 285 1.44 36.19 -38.57
N ASN A 286 1.20 35.16 -39.37
CA ASN A 286 0.05 35.14 -40.25
C ASN A 286 -1.18 35.07 -39.33
N LYS A 287 -1.52 36.22 -38.73
CA LYS A 287 -2.84 36.48 -38.18
C LYS A 287 -3.78 36.34 -39.36
N THR A 288 -4.40 35.18 -39.45
CA THR A 288 -5.54 34.97 -40.31
C THR A 288 -6.57 36.05 -39.99
N GLU A 289 -6.80 36.96 -40.93
CA GLU A 289 -7.70 38.12 -40.85
C GLU A 289 -9.20 37.74 -40.75
N TYR A 290 -9.56 36.69 -40.02
CA TYR A 290 -10.96 36.33 -39.79
C TYR A 290 -11.62 37.19 -38.71
N GLU A 291 -10.86 37.87 -37.83
CA GLU A 291 -11.45 38.69 -36.77
C GLU A 291 -12.08 40.00 -37.29
N PHE A 292 -11.65 40.54 -38.43
CA PHE A 292 -12.24 41.78 -38.98
C PHE A 292 -13.60 41.57 -39.67
N TRP A 293 -13.97 40.33 -40.03
CA TRP A 293 -15.25 40.03 -40.67
C TRP A 293 -16.39 39.67 -39.70
N ILE A 294 -16.08 39.35 -38.43
CA ILE A 294 -17.10 38.94 -37.44
C ILE A 294 -18.03 40.11 -37.09
N ILE A 295 -17.49 41.34 -37.00
CA ILE A 295 -18.26 42.53 -36.63
C ILE A 295 -19.30 42.90 -37.71
N PRO A 296 -18.96 42.98 -39.01
CA PRO A 296 -19.97 43.24 -40.04
C PRO A 296 -21.02 42.13 -40.18
N ILE A 297 -20.65 40.86 -39.99
CA ILE A 297 -21.61 39.74 -40.08
C ILE A 297 -22.65 39.79 -38.95
N LEU A 298 -22.23 40.10 -37.71
CA LEU A 298 -23.17 40.27 -36.59
C LEU A 298 -24.11 41.46 -36.77
N ALA A 299 -23.63 42.56 -37.35
CA ALA A 299 -24.48 43.72 -37.67
C ALA A 299 -25.56 43.37 -38.72
N ILE A 300 -25.20 42.60 -39.76
CA ILE A 300 -26.17 42.15 -40.78
C ILE A 300 -27.23 41.24 -40.16
N ILE A 301 -26.83 40.29 -39.31
CA ILE A 301 -27.78 39.40 -38.61
C ILE A 301 -28.71 40.20 -37.70
N GLY A 302 -28.19 41.20 -36.98
CA GLY A 302 -29.00 42.11 -36.15
C GLY A 302 -30.04 42.90 -36.95
N ILE A 303 -29.66 43.43 -38.13
CA ILE A 303 -30.57 44.16 -39.02
C ILE A 303 -31.66 43.25 -39.58
N VAL A 304 -31.32 42.01 -39.98
CA VAL A 304 -32.30 41.04 -40.48
C VAL A 304 -33.31 40.66 -39.39
N ILE A 305 -32.85 40.43 -38.14
CA ILE A 305 -33.74 40.14 -37.01
C ILE A 305 -34.63 41.35 -36.68
N TYR A 306 -34.09 42.57 -36.71
CA TYR A 306 -34.85 43.79 -36.48
C TYR A 306 -35.94 44.02 -37.55
N LEU A 307 -35.60 43.82 -38.83
CA LEU A 307 -36.56 43.93 -39.93
C LEU A 307 -37.65 42.86 -39.86
N LYS A 308 -37.31 41.62 -39.47
CA LYS A 308 -38.27 40.52 -39.29
C LYS A 308 -39.23 40.76 -38.13
N LYS A 309 -38.80 41.49 -37.09
CA LYS A 309 -39.63 41.86 -35.93
C LYS A 309 -40.54 43.08 -36.18
N ARG A 310 -40.33 43.82 -37.27
CA ARG A 310 -41.13 44.99 -37.64
C ARG A 310 -42.26 44.68 -38.65
N TYR A 311 -42.25 43.47 -39.22
CA TYR A 311 -43.25 42.99 -40.19
C TYR A 311 -44.08 41.80 -39.66
N LEU A 312 -44.15 41.64 -38.34
CA LEU A 312 -45.06 40.73 -37.61
C LEU A 312 -45.89 41.53 -36.62
#